data_AF-A0A839XMR8-F1
#
_entry.id   AF-A0A839XMR8-F1
#
_cell.length_a   1.000
_cell.length_b   1.000
_cell.length_c   1.000
_cell.angle_alpha   90.00
_cell.angle_beta   90.00
_cell.angle_gamma   90.00
#
_symmetry.space_group_name_H-M   'P 1'
#
loop_
_entity.id
_entity.type
_entity.pdbx_description
1 polymer ?
#
loop_
_entity_poly.entity_id
_entity_poly.type
_entity_poly.pdbx_seq_one_letter_code
_entity_poly.pdbx_strand_id
1 'polypeptide(L)'
;MSTLEHPDHKPEQGRDVCCDEALAEIYLLLDRECSAERDAQLRKHIEDCPPCLEEYGIDDQIKQLLHRKCGGEQAPVDLKERLRASIRRTVEERGGVRLSETELTIEQIRGGSDGA
;
A
#
# COMPACT_ATOMS: atom_id res chain seq x y z
N MET A 1 -5.36 -11.42 35.91
CA MET A 1 -5.39 -11.54 34.43
C MET A 1 -6.86 -11.49 34.06
N SER A 2 -7.36 -10.28 33.80
CA SER A 2 -8.79 -10.03 33.64
C SER A 2 -9.23 -10.60 32.30
N THR A 3 -10.12 -11.58 32.33
CA THR A 3 -10.93 -11.95 31.18
C THR A 3 -11.79 -10.75 30.85
N LEU A 4 -11.39 -9.95 29.86
CA LEU A 4 -12.28 -8.98 29.23
C LEU A 4 -13.31 -9.78 28.45
N GLU A 5 -14.37 -10.17 29.16
CA GLU A 5 -15.60 -10.64 28.57
C GLU A 5 -16.11 -9.50 27.68
N HIS A 6 -15.89 -9.66 26.37
CA HIS A 6 -16.47 -8.78 25.38
C HIS A 6 -17.99 -8.98 25.48
N PRO A 7 -18.77 -7.96 25.85
CA PRO A 7 -20.22 -8.13 25.90
C PRO A 7 -20.67 -8.51 24.49
N ASP A 8 -21.29 -9.70 24.37
CA ASP A 8 -21.86 -10.25 23.14
C ASP A 8 -22.71 -9.18 22.43
N HIS A 9 -22.07 -8.40 21.54
CA HIS A 9 -22.75 -7.39 20.75
C HIS A 9 -23.45 -8.11 19.61
N LYS A 10 -24.64 -8.60 19.93
CA LYS A 10 -25.53 -9.30 19.01
C LYS A 10 -25.79 -8.40 17.79
N PRO A 11 -25.71 -8.93 16.56
CA PRO A 11 -25.91 -8.12 15.36
C PRO A 11 -27.34 -7.58 15.36
N GLU A 12 -27.49 -6.27 15.47
CA GLU A 12 -28.76 -5.61 15.19
C GLU A 12 -29.00 -5.69 13.67
N GLN A 13 -30.19 -6.18 13.34
CA GLN A 13 -30.61 -6.64 12.01
C GLN A 13 -30.28 -5.61 10.92
N GLY A 14 -29.36 -5.96 10.00
CA GLY A 14 -29.01 -5.16 8.83
C GLY A 14 -27.51 -4.86 8.62
N ARG A 15 -26.62 -5.36 9.48
CA ARG A 15 -25.16 -5.14 9.38
C ARG A 15 -24.44 -6.39 8.90
N ASP A 16 -23.58 -6.22 7.90
CA ASP A 16 -22.93 -7.31 7.13
C ASP A 16 -21.76 -8.00 7.88
N VAL A 17 -21.39 -7.54 9.08
CA VAL A 17 -20.22 -8.03 9.84
C VAL A 17 -20.52 -8.02 11.34
N CYS A 18 -20.18 -9.10 12.06
CA CYS A 18 -20.27 -9.16 13.52
C CYS A 18 -18.94 -8.78 14.22
N CYS A 19 -18.98 -8.53 15.53
CA CYS A 19 -17.77 -8.10 16.27
C CYS A 19 -16.65 -9.15 16.22
N ASP A 20 -16.98 -10.43 16.42
CA ASP A 20 -16.00 -11.51 16.39
C ASP A 20 -15.29 -11.61 15.05
N GLU A 21 -16.04 -11.43 13.97
CA GLU A 21 -15.54 -11.42 12.60
C GLU A 21 -14.65 -10.20 12.34
N ALA A 22 -15.07 -9.02 12.81
CA ALA A 22 -14.29 -7.80 12.69
C ALA A 22 -12.95 -7.89 13.44
N LEU A 23 -12.96 -8.42 14.66
CA LEU A 23 -11.76 -8.61 15.48
C LEU A 23 -10.84 -9.70 14.91
N ALA A 24 -11.41 -10.79 14.37
CA ALA A 24 -10.63 -11.85 13.74
C ALA A 24 -9.85 -11.37 12.50
N GLU A 25 -10.37 -10.37 11.78
CA GLU A 25 -9.78 -9.85 10.55
C GLU A 25 -9.07 -8.49 10.72
N ILE A 26 -8.95 -7.99 11.95
CA ILE A 26 -8.41 -6.66 12.23
C ILE A 26 -6.98 -6.47 11.70
N TYR A 27 -6.16 -7.52 11.76
CA TYR A 27 -4.79 -7.51 11.25
C TYR A 27 -4.74 -7.47 9.73
N LEU A 28 -5.63 -8.20 9.04
CA LEU A 28 -5.75 -8.16 7.58
C LEU A 28 -6.13 -6.76 7.11
N LEU A 29 -7.06 -6.11 7.83
CA LEU A 29 -7.45 -4.73 7.57
C LEU A 29 -6.27 -3.76 7.73
N LEU A 30 -5.55 -3.88 8.85
CA LEU A 30 -4.42 -3.03 9.18
C LEU A 30 -3.24 -3.21 8.21
N ASP A 31 -2.98 -4.44 7.73
CA ASP A 31 -1.91 -4.76 6.78
C ASP A 31 -2.30 -4.52 5.31
N ARG A 32 -3.53 -4.06 5.05
CA ARG A 32 -4.08 -3.84 3.69
C ARG A 32 -4.15 -5.11 2.86
N GLU A 33 -4.43 -6.23 3.52
CA GLU A 33 -4.56 -7.55 2.90
C GLU A 33 -6.03 -7.93 2.59
N CYS A 34 -6.98 -7.07 2.96
CA CYS A 34 -8.39 -7.22 2.59
C CYS A 34 -8.66 -6.82 1.11
N SER A 35 -9.70 -7.40 0.53
CA SER A 35 -10.31 -6.83 -0.69
C SER A 35 -10.93 -5.47 -0.39
N ALA A 36 -11.13 -4.63 -1.41
CA ALA A 36 -11.72 -3.29 -1.21
C ALA A 36 -13.14 -3.33 -0.62
N GLU A 37 -13.95 -4.30 -1.04
CA GLU A 37 -15.30 -4.53 -0.49
C GLU A 37 -15.23 -4.94 0.98
N ARG A 38 -14.30 -5.83 1.31
CA ARG A 38 -14.14 -6.33 2.69
C ARG A 38 -13.59 -5.27 3.64
N ASP A 39 -12.61 -4.49 3.20
CA ASP A 39 -12.07 -3.35 3.95
C ASP A 39 -13.20 -2.35 4.28
N ALA A 40 -14.08 -2.03 3.33
CA ALA A 40 -15.21 -1.14 3.55
C ALA A 40 -16.24 -1.70 4.56
N GLN A 41 -16.57 -2.99 4.48
CA GLN A 41 -17.47 -3.65 5.43
C GLN A 41 -16.91 -3.63 6.86
N LEU A 42 -15.63 -3.98 7.03
CA LEU A 42 -14.94 -3.98 8.32
C LEU A 42 -14.82 -2.57 8.89
N ARG A 43 -14.43 -1.57 8.09
CA ARG A 43 -14.33 -0.17 8.53
C ARG A 43 -15.67 0.37 8.99
N LYS A 44 -16.72 0.14 8.21
CA LYS A 44 -18.08 0.49 8.62
C LYS A 44 -18.40 -0.17 9.96
N HIS A 45 -18.07 -1.46 10.13
CA HIS A 45 -18.27 -2.16 11.40
C HIS A 45 -17.59 -1.44 12.58
N ILE A 46 -16.30 -1.16 12.43
CA ILE A 46 -15.46 -0.56 13.46
C ILE A 46 -15.95 0.85 13.79
N GLU A 47 -16.33 1.64 12.80
CA GLU A 47 -16.79 3.03 12.99
C GLU A 47 -18.11 3.12 13.78
N ASP A 48 -19.10 2.27 13.50
CA ASP A 48 -20.37 2.29 14.28
C ASP A 48 -20.34 1.42 15.55
N CYS A 49 -19.21 0.78 15.90
CA CYS A 49 -19.08 -0.08 17.09
C CYS A 49 -17.94 0.40 18.01
N PRO A 50 -18.26 1.21 19.05
CA PRO A 50 -17.26 1.72 19.99
C PRO A 50 -16.28 0.69 20.57
N PRO A 51 -16.69 -0.52 21.00
CA PRO A 51 -15.73 -1.49 21.52
C PRO A 51 -14.77 -2.00 20.43
N CYS A 52 -15.24 -2.24 19.20
CA CYS A 52 -14.36 -2.62 18.10
C CYS A 52 -13.41 -1.47 17.69
N LEU A 53 -13.87 -0.22 17.80
CA LEU A 53 -13.04 0.96 17.57
C LEU A 53 -11.91 1.09 18.60
N GLU A 54 -12.19 0.77 19.86
CA GLU A 54 -11.18 0.76 20.92
C GLU A 54 -10.10 -0.29 20.67
N GLU A 55 -10.50 -1.55 20.41
CA GLU A 55 -9.57 -2.63 20.09
C GLU A 55 -8.74 -2.33 18.83
N TYR A 56 -9.39 -1.86 17.75
CA TYR A 56 -8.70 -1.39 16.54
C TYR A 56 -7.66 -0.31 16.84
N GLY A 57 -8.03 0.67 17.68
CA GLY A 57 -7.14 1.76 18.05
C GLY A 57 -5.90 1.28 18.81
N ILE A 58 -6.05 0.27 19.67
CA ILE A 58 -4.94 -0.35 20.40
C ILE A 58 -4.00 -1.07 19.43
N ASP A 59 -4.55 -1.94 18.57
CA ASP A 59 -3.75 -2.70 17.61
C ASP A 59 -3.01 -1.81 16.61
N ASP A 60 -3.66 -0.75 16.10
CA ASP A 60 -3.03 0.23 15.22
C ASP A 60 -1.87 0.96 15.93
N GLN A 61 -2.07 1.39 17.18
CA GLN A 61 -1.00 2.01 17.97
C GLN A 61 0.19 1.08 18.21
N ILE A 62 -0.07 -0.21 18.46
CA ILE A 62 0.97 -1.23 18.61
C ILE A 62 1.73 -1.40 17.29
N LYS A 63 1.03 -1.53 16.15
CA LYS A 63 1.67 -1.61 14.83
C LYS A 63 2.53 -0.38 14.53
N GLN A 64 2.03 0.82 14.80
CA GLN A 64 2.80 2.05 14.64
C GLN A 64 4.05 2.07 15.54
N LEU A 65 3.94 1.60 16.78
CA LEU A 65 5.06 1.51 17.69
C LEU A 65 6.13 0.52 17.18
N LEU A 66 5.72 -0.66 16.73
CA LEU A 66 6.59 -1.67 16.14
C LEU A 66 7.29 -1.13 14.89
N HIS A 67 6.56 -0.45 14.01
CA HIS A 67 7.15 0.17 12.83
C HIS A 67 8.26 1.17 13.21
N ARG A 68 8.02 2.04 14.21
CA ARG A 68 9.01 3.03 14.66
C ARG A 68 10.22 2.41 15.37
N LYS A 69 10.03 1.33 16.14
CA LYS A 69 11.08 0.73 16.98
C LYS A 69 11.82 -0.42 16.33
N CYS A 70 11.16 -1.12 15.41
CA CYS A 70 11.64 -2.37 14.81
C CYS A 70 11.68 -2.32 13.27
N GLY A 71 11.07 -1.31 12.62
CA GLY A 71 11.07 -1.15 11.16
C GLY A 71 12.33 -0.48 10.58
N GLY A 72 13.38 -0.31 11.39
CA GLY A 72 14.54 0.53 11.10
C GLY A 72 15.62 -0.09 10.20
N GLU A 73 15.48 -1.34 9.75
CA GLU A 73 16.44 -1.91 8.79
C GLU A 73 16.12 -1.41 7.39
N GLN A 74 16.83 -0.36 6.98
CA GLN A 74 16.79 0.10 5.62
C GLN A 74 17.30 -1.03 4.70
N ALA A 75 16.47 -1.41 3.72
CA ALA A 75 16.86 -2.41 2.73
C ALA A 75 18.26 -2.09 2.15
N PRO A 76 19.18 -3.09 2.06
CA PRO A 76 20.52 -2.89 1.53
C PRO A 76 20.53 -2.21 0.17
N VAL A 77 21.52 -1.35 -0.08
CA VAL A 77 21.63 -0.56 -1.32
C VAL A 77 21.64 -1.49 -2.54
N ASP A 78 22.44 -2.55 -2.49
CA ASP A 78 22.54 -3.55 -3.56
C ASP A 78 21.19 -4.19 -3.90
N LEU A 79 20.34 -4.45 -2.90
CA LEU A 79 19.01 -4.99 -3.13
C LEU A 79 18.12 -3.97 -3.84
N LYS A 80 18.16 -2.69 -3.42
CA LYS A 80 17.42 -1.62 -4.08
C LYS A 80 17.85 -1.41 -5.53
N GLU A 81 19.15 -1.44 -5.80
CA GLU A 81 19.70 -1.28 -7.14
C GLU A 81 19.30 -2.43 -8.06
N ARG A 82 19.48 -3.67 -7.60
CA ARG A 82 19.06 -4.88 -8.33
C ARG A 82 17.56 -4.86 -8.63
N LEU A 83 16.74 -4.51 -7.64
CA LEU A 83 15.28 -4.45 -7.81
C LEU A 83 14.88 -3.37 -8.82
N ARG A 84 15.46 -2.16 -8.74
CA ARG A 84 15.22 -1.09 -9.72
C ARG A 84 15.59 -1.50 -11.14
N ALA A 85 16.74 -2.13 -11.33
CA ALA A 85 17.18 -2.62 -12.63
C ALA A 85 16.23 -3.70 -13.18
N SER A 86 15.77 -4.62 -12.32
CA SER A 86 14.80 -5.65 -12.68
C SER A 86 13.46 -5.04 -13.10
N ILE A 87 12.91 -4.10 -12.31
CA ILE A 87 11.65 -3.42 -12.62
C ILE A 87 11.75 -2.69 -13.95
N ARG A 88 12.84 -1.92 -14.15
CA ARG A 88 13.07 -1.19 -15.40
C ARG A 88 13.00 -2.12 -16.62
N ARG A 89 13.75 -3.23 -16.56
CA ARG A 89 13.75 -4.24 -17.62
C ARG A 89 12.37 -4.82 -17.88
N THR A 90 11.66 -5.23 -16.83
CA THR A 90 10.31 -5.79 -16.97
C THR A 90 9.32 -4.79 -17.56
N VAL A 91 9.43 -3.50 -17.21
CA VAL A 91 8.60 -2.45 -17.78
C VAL A 91 8.97 -2.20 -19.25
N GLU A 92 10.25 -2.21 -19.61
CA GLU A 92 10.70 -2.10 -21.02
C GLU A 92 10.15 -3.26 -21.87
N GLU A 93 10.21 -4.49 -21.35
CA GLU A 93 9.72 -5.70 -22.02
C GLU A 93 8.18 -5.73 -22.17
N ARG A 94 7.43 -5.38 -21.11
CA ARG A 94 5.96 -5.44 -21.09
C ARG A 94 5.29 -4.20 -21.66
N GLY A 95 5.91 -3.04 -21.52
CA GLY A 95 5.39 -1.74 -21.93
C GLY A 95 5.52 -1.45 -23.43
N GLY A 96 6.15 -2.34 -24.20
CA GLY A 96 6.29 -2.19 -25.66
C GLY A 96 7.19 -1.02 -26.08
N VAL A 97 7.97 -0.43 -25.17
CA VAL A 97 8.89 0.67 -25.50
C VAL A 97 10.19 0.08 -26.05
N ARG A 98 10.25 -0.05 -27.38
CA ARG A 98 11.50 -0.32 -28.12
C ARG A 98 12.14 1.01 -28.50
N LEU A 99 13.11 1.50 -27.72
CA LEU A 99 14.00 2.57 -28.18
C LEU A 99 15.04 1.95 -29.13
N SER A 100 14.72 1.89 -30.43
CA SER A 100 15.72 1.64 -31.46
C SER A 100 16.37 2.96 -31.83
N GLU A 101 17.65 3.09 -31.44
CA GLU A 101 18.64 4.07 -31.85
C GLU A 101 18.20 4.99 -33.01
N THR A 102 17.82 6.23 -32.70
CA THR A 102 17.62 7.25 -33.73
C THR A 102 19.00 7.79 -34.11
N GLU A 103 19.53 7.38 -35.27
CA GLU A 103 20.66 8.09 -35.90
C GLU A 103 20.20 9.50 -36.28
N LEU A 104 20.59 10.49 -35.47
CA LEU A 104 20.34 11.90 -35.75
C LEU A 104 21.49 12.44 -36.61
N THR A 105 21.26 12.58 -37.92
CA THR A 105 22.17 13.29 -38.81
C THR A 105 21.85 14.78 -38.77
N ILE A 106 22.70 15.56 -38.12
CA ILE A 106 22.58 17.03 -38.08
C ILE A 106 23.24 17.58 -39.35
N GLU A 107 22.44 17.96 -40.36
CA GLU A 107 22.95 18.72 -41.49
C GLU A 107 23.05 20.21 -41.13
N GLN A 108 24.26 20.75 -41.10
CA GLN A 108 24.51 22.18 -40.90
C GLN A 108 23.94 22.98 -42.08
N ILE A 109 22.88 23.74 -41.84
CA ILE A 109 22.46 24.81 -42.74
C ILE A 109 23.53 25.92 -42.66
N ARG A 110 24.38 26.02 -43.69
CA ARG A 110 25.28 27.17 -43.86
C ARG A 110 24.41 28.40 -44.10
N GLY A 111 24.20 29.20 -43.05
CA GLY A 111 23.65 30.55 -43.18
C GLY A 111 24.60 31.37 -44.05
N GLY A 112 24.15 31.69 -45.26
CA GLY A 112 24.86 32.58 -46.16
C GLY A 112 24.98 33.96 -45.52
N SER A 113 26.20 34.34 -45.17
CA SER A 113 26.57 35.72 -44.89
C SER A 113 27.15 36.31 -46.16
N ASP A 114 26.29 36.89 -47.00
CA ASP A 114 26.66 37.92 -47.98
C ASP A 114 25.59 39.01 -47.77
N GLY A 115 25.87 40.21 -47.26
CA GLY A 115 27.08 41.00 -47.43
C GLY A 115 26.96 41.92 -48.64
N ALA A 116 25.89 42.74 -48.71
CA ALA A 116 25.81 43.95 -49.52
C ALA A 116 24.74 44.90 -48.94
#